data_AF-A0A4Y9Q251-F1
#
_entry.id   AF-A0A4Y9Q251-F1
#
_cell.length_a   1.000
_cell.length_b   1.000
_cell.length_c   1.000
_cell.angle_alpha   90.00
_cell.angle_beta   90.00
_cell.angle_gamma   90.00
#
_symmetry.space_group_name_H-M   'P 1'
#
loop_
_entity.id
_entity.type
_entity.pdbx_description
1 polymer ?
#
loop_
_entity_poly.entity_id
_entity_poly.type
_entity_poly.pdbx_seq_one_letter_code
_entity_poly.pdbx_strand_id
1 'polypeptide(L)'
;MHDPRRRERRGAGLAAAASPQRRLRGSGQLQPRRADGGRRHGHRLRFVRAGAQQRRAARAARGPRAPARPRVRLVRPELSDRGVRRKGSGLTVSWRLLGSRPRVPGRPAAPNTAPPRCTGARVESPVERPVPAGSTFGVEEEFHLVDPETYRLTRSPALAEAVLRHESGRHLHAEITTTQLESATDVCRSLSELRAELVTTRAEAAGAAARAGVRILAASTHPFDSWHDQDITPAPRYEAMVDRWAGLAVQQDIVGCHVHVGVPDLETAVAVLDRSRPYLPVLLAMTGSSPFHDGVDTGHASYRTMWWSRWPTTGPPEYLGSADRFREVVDGLVASGVIADSSHLYWDLRPSSHLPTVEFRLADVCTEVDDVVLHAALVRSLVRVLAARAERGEPCPEPRPELLRAARWRAARHGLEGHLFDALTCELVPARVAVRRLLAEIEDDLRDHDEWSIVVELVERLFVRGTSATRQRRTWQGTGDWRQVAARIVREGTALESG
;
A
#
# COMPACT_ATOMS: atom_id res chain seq x y z
N MET A 1 24.26 -75.88 -41.40
CA MET A 1 24.04 -75.08 -42.63
C MET A 1 24.82 -73.77 -42.48
N HIS A 2 25.20 -73.09 -43.57
CA HIS A 2 26.44 -72.28 -43.65
C HIS A 2 26.47 -70.88 -42.97
N ASP A 3 27.64 -70.61 -42.38
CA ASP A 3 28.35 -69.32 -42.15
C ASP A 3 29.21 -68.97 -43.41
N PRO A 4 30.02 -67.88 -43.57
CA PRO A 4 30.16 -66.54 -42.95
C PRO A 4 30.20 -65.36 -43.96
N ARG A 5 30.48 -64.11 -43.48
CA ARG A 5 31.65 -63.22 -43.82
C ARG A 5 31.31 -61.72 -43.61
N ARG A 6 32.22 -60.81 -43.21
CA ARG A 6 33.70 -60.83 -43.11
C ARG A 6 34.26 -59.73 -42.15
N ARG A 7 35.21 -60.11 -41.26
CA ARG A 7 36.56 -59.51 -40.97
C ARG A 7 36.73 -58.00 -40.63
N GLU A 8 37.83 -57.44 -40.09
CA GLU A 8 39.06 -57.74 -39.29
C GLU A 8 39.71 -56.34 -38.97
N ARG A 9 40.67 -56.04 -38.06
CA ARG A 9 41.53 -56.81 -37.11
C ARG A 9 42.05 -55.89 -35.96
N ARG A 10 42.65 -56.55 -34.95
CA ARG A 10 43.80 -56.18 -34.06
C ARG A 10 44.65 -54.94 -34.43
N GLY A 11 45.32 -54.23 -33.49
CA GLY A 11 45.50 -54.48 -32.05
C GLY A 11 46.51 -53.53 -31.35
N ALA A 12 46.90 -53.89 -30.12
CA ALA A 12 47.66 -53.12 -29.11
C ALA A 12 49.03 -52.49 -29.49
N GLY A 13 49.50 -51.52 -28.69
CA GLY A 13 50.94 -51.16 -28.62
C GLY A 13 51.30 -49.81 -27.97
N LEU A 14 51.87 -49.85 -26.76
CA LEU A 14 52.47 -48.73 -25.99
C LEU A 14 53.63 -47.98 -26.71
N ALA A 15 53.78 -46.66 -26.49
CA ALA A 15 54.91 -46.06 -25.72
C ALA A 15 55.18 -44.54 -25.95
N ALA A 16 55.34 -43.81 -24.83
CA ALA A 16 56.23 -42.66 -24.53
C ALA A 16 56.50 -41.48 -25.51
N ALA A 17 56.32 -40.23 -25.01
CA ALA A 17 57.36 -39.18 -25.03
C ALA A 17 57.09 -37.95 -24.10
N ALA A 18 58.09 -37.60 -23.29
CA ALA A 18 58.54 -36.26 -22.85
C ALA A 18 57.58 -35.18 -22.25
N SER A 19 57.67 -35.06 -20.92
CA SER A 19 57.74 -33.83 -20.09
C SER A 19 58.68 -32.72 -20.65
N PRO A 20 58.62 -31.41 -20.23
CA PRO A 20 58.88 -31.02 -18.82
C PRO A 20 58.34 -29.68 -18.22
N GLN A 21 58.10 -29.71 -16.88
CA GLN A 21 58.54 -28.74 -15.82
C GLN A 21 58.18 -27.22 -15.92
N ARG A 22 58.12 -26.39 -14.87
CA ARG A 22 58.01 -26.44 -13.38
C ARG A 22 57.57 -25.00 -12.96
N ARG A 23 56.68 -24.77 -11.96
CA ARG A 23 56.98 -24.57 -10.51
C ARG A 23 58.01 -23.43 -10.27
N LEU A 24 57.75 -22.34 -9.52
CA LEU A 24 57.42 -22.31 -8.07
C LEU A 24 56.91 -20.93 -7.54
N ARG A 25 56.32 -21.00 -6.33
CA ARG A 25 56.16 -20.04 -5.20
C ARG A 25 57.13 -18.82 -5.17
N GLY A 26 56.84 -17.68 -4.50
CA GLY A 26 55.68 -17.27 -3.68
C GLY A 26 56.04 -16.12 -2.70
N SER A 27 55.06 -15.67 -1.88
CA SER A 27 55.17 -14.82 -0.66
C SER A 27 55.87 -13.44 -0.70
N GLY A 28 55.18 -12.41 -0.20
CA GLY A 28 55.79 -11.11 0.17
C GLY A 28 54.77 -10.05 0.60
N GLN A 29 54.62 -9.82 1.91
CA GLN A 29 54.00 -8.59 2.45
C GLN A 29 54.89 -7.37 2.16
N LEU A 30 54.32 -6.17 2.02
CA LEU A 30 55.00 -4.90 2.37
C LEU A 30 54.03 -3.70 2.38
N GLN A 31 53.89 -3.07 3.54
CA GLN A 31 53.67 -1.63 3.73
C GLN A 31 54.88 -1.09 4.54
N PRO A 32 55.07 0.23 4.72
CA PRO A 32 54.78 1.36 3.83
C PRO A 32 56.04 2.24 3.62
N ARG A 33 56.00 3.26 2.74
CA ARG A 33 56.92 4.41 2.83
C ARG A 33 56.22 5.74 2.55
N ARG A 34 56.48 6.71 3.43
CA ARG A 34 56.20 8.15 3.23
C ARG A 34 57.35 8.81 2.48
N ALA A 35 57.05 9.85 1.71
CA ALA A 35 57.92 11.01 1.54
C ALA A 35 57.04 12.27 1.33
N ASP A 36 57.59 13.42 1.71
CA ASP A 36 56.89 14.70 1.87
C ASP A 36 56.96 15.58 0.60
N GLY A 37 56.20 16.68 0.53
CA GLY A 37 56.55 17.80 -0.37
C GLY A 37 55.42 18.53 -1.15
N GLY A 38 54.79 19.51 -0.51
CA GLY A 38 54.81 20.87 -1.08
C GLY A 38 53.72 21.39 -2.05
N ARG A 39 52.88 22.29 -1.49
CA ARG A 39 52.31 23.53 -2.10
C ARG A 39 51.18 23.48 -3.14
N ARG A 40 49.99 23.84 -2.63
CA ARG A 40 49.05 24.89 -3.12
C ARG A 40 48.95 25.14 -4.64
N HIS A 41 47.74 25.06 -5.18
CA HIS A 41 47.00 26.19 -5.78
C HIS A 41 45.49 25.90 -5.68
N GLY A 42 44.67 26.92 -5.40
CA GLY A 42 43.22 26.74 -5.21
C GLY A 42 42.42 27.52 -6.26
N HIS A 43 41.44 26.87 -6.88
CA HIS A 43 40.47 27.54 -7.74
C HIS A 43 39.03 27.19 -7.33
N ARG A 44 38.28 28.23 -6.95
CA ARG A 44 36.83 28.18 -6.75
C ARG A 44 36.12 27.98 -8.09
N LEU A 45 35.29 26.96 -8.22
CA LEU A 45 34.31 26.89 -9.30
C LEU A 45 33.09 27.77 -8.96
N ARG A 46 32.71 28.62 -9.92
CA ARG A 46 31.58 29.55 -9.81
C ARG A 46 30.29 28.85 -10.25
N PHE A 47 29.22 29.01 -9.48
CA PHE A 47 27.86 28.78 -9.98
C PHE A 47 27.50 29.87 -11.01
N VAL A 48 27.04 29.45 -12.19
CA VAL A 48 26.51 30.36 -13.21
C VAL A 48 25.04 30.67 -12.91
N ARG A 49 24.71 31.96 -12.74
CA ARG A 49 23.34 32.45 -12.87
C ARG A 49 23.07 32.78 -14.34
N ALA A 50 22.07 32.15 -14.94
CA ALA A 50 21.45 32.67 -16.16
C ALA A 50 20.37 33.70 -15.78
N GLY A 51 20.42 34.88 -16.40
CA GLY A 51 19.55 36.01 -16.08
C GLY A 51 18.24 36.04 -16.87
N ALA A 52 17.30 36.87 -16.41
CA ALA A 52 16.00 37.05 -17.04
C ALA A 52 16.06 37.98 -18.28
N GLN A 53 15.30 37.65 -19.32
CA GLN A 53 14.85 38.61 -20.33
C GLN A 53 13.56 38.11 -20.99
N GLN A 54 12.42 38.72 -20.61
CA GLN A 54 11.33 39.15 -21.51
C GLN A 54 10.14 39.69 -20.70
N ARG A 55 9.92 41.00 -20.79
CA ARG A 55 8.65 41.67 -20.48
C ARG A 55 8.38 42.67 -21.59
N ARG A 56 7.28 42.46 -22.34
CA ARG A 56 6.35 43.49 -22.89
C ARG A 56 5.61 42.97 -24.13
N ALA A 57 4.36 42.54 -23.94
CA ALA A 57 3.24 42.79 -24.86
C ALA A 57 1.94 42.39 -24.15
N ALA A 58 1.09 43.35 -23.78
CA ALA A 58 -0.22 43.07 -23.20
C ALA A 58 -1.19 44.25 -23.44
N ARG A 59 -2.08 44.10 -24.42
CA ARG A 59 -3.33 44.83 -24.71
C ARG A 59 -3.94 44.10 -25.94
N ALA A 60 -5.22 43.75 -26.00
CA ALA A 60 -6.29 43.86 -25.02
C ALA A 60 -7.40 42.82 -25.31
N ALA A 61 -8.03 42.29 -24.25
CA ALA A 61 -9.38 41.72 -24.28
C ALA A 61 -9.89 41.68 -22.83
N ARG A 62 -11.13 42.12 -22.56
CA ARG A 62 -11.76 42.05 -21.22
C ARG A 62 -13.01 41.17 -21.31
N GLY A 63 -12.96 40.00 -20.66
CA GLY A 63 -14.14 39.20 -20.31
C GLY A 63 -14.60 39.48 -18.87
N PRO A 64 -15.83 39.07 -18.48
CA PRO A 64 -16.41 39.38 -17.17
C PRO A 64 -15.70 38.65 -16.00
N ARG A 65 -15.79 39.26 -14.81
CA ARG A 65 -15.10 38.79 -13.59
C ARG A 65 -15.85 37.66 -12.89
N ALA A 66 -15.12 36.63 -12.49
CA ALA A 66 -15.58 35.66 -11.48
C ALA A 66 -15.66 36.30 -10.08
N PRO A 67 -16.55 35.81 -9.17
CA PRO A 67 -16.67 36.32 -7.82
C PRO A 67 -15.43 35.98 -6.96
N ALA A 68 -15.13 36.85 -5.99
CA ALA A 68 -13.93 36.73 -5.16
C ALA A 68 -14.07 35.68 -4.04
N ARG A 69 -13.08 34.79 -3.91
CA ARG A 69 -12.96 33.89 -2.75
C ARG A 69 -12.66 34.71 -1.47
N PRO A 70 -13.23 34.35 -0.30
CA PRO A 70 -12.96 35.05 0.95
C PRO A 70 -11.50 34.84 1.39
N ARG A 71 -10.81 35.94 1.73
CA ARG A 71 -9.46 35.89 2.32
C ARG A 71 -9.56 35.76 3.84
N VAL A 72 -9.20 34.59 4.38
CA VAL A 72 -8.96 34.44 5.83
C VAL A 72 -7.75 35.31 6.20
N ARG A 73 -7.96 36.25 7.11
CA ARG A 73 -6.94 37.21 7.56
C ARG A 73 -6.27 36.69 8.83
N LEU A 74 -5.12 36.02 8.69
CA LEU A 74 -4.29 35.62 9.82
C LEU A 74 -3.77 36.87 10.55
N VAL A 75 -4.27 37.09 11.78
CA VAL A 75 -3.78 38.14 12.68
C VAL A 75 -2.51 37.63 13.35
N ARG A 76 -1.38 38.27 13.08
CA ARG A 76 -0.17 38.13 13.91
C ARG A 76 -0.34 39.00 15.17
N PRO A 77 -0.09 38.47 16.38
CA PRO A 77 0.08 39.33 17.55
C PRO A 77 1.42 40.06 17.46
N GLU A 78 1.41 41.37 17.64
CA GLU A 78 2.63 42.16 17.84
C GLU A 78 3.11 42.00 19.30
N LEU A 79 4.38 41.66 19.48
CA LEU A 79 5.02 41.70 20.80
C LEU A 79 5.59 43.11 21.02
N SER A 80 4.92 43.92 21.84
CA SER A 80 5.43 45.22 22.26
C SER A 80 6.45 45.05 23.39
N ASP A 81 7.69 45.43 23.13
CA ASP A 81 8.82 45.26 24.04
C ASP A 81 8.82 46.33 25.15
N ARG A 82 8.35 45.98 26.36
CA ARG A 82 8.47 46.81 27.58
C ARG A 82 8.61 45.98 28.86
N GLY A 83 9.77 46.11 29.51
CA GLY A 83 9.85 46.05 30.98
C GLY A 83 10.35 44.75 31.62
N VAL A 84 11.55 44.28 31.27
CA VAL A 84 12.25 43.25 32.08
C VAL A 84 12.70 43.83 33.42
N ARG A 85 12.10 43.37 34.53
CA ARG A 85 12.76 43.33 35.85
C ARG A 85 12.60 41.95 36.49
N ARG A 86 13.73 41.28 36.71
CA ARG A 86 13.82 40.02 37.47
C ARG A 86 13.66 40.29 38.97
N LYS A 87 12.81 39.51 39.65
CA LYS A 87 12.98 39.05 41.04
C LYS A 87 11.93 37.97 41.37
N GLY A 88 12.33 36.96 42.13
CA GLY A 88 11.40 36.02 42.78
C GLY A 88 11.02 34.79 41.96
N SER A 89 11.04 33.64 42.62
CA SER A 89 10.69 32.30 42.12
C SER A 89 9.19 32.02 42.19
N GLY A 90 8.67 31.28 41.21
CA GLY A 90 7.35 30.64 41.27
C GLY A 90 6.22 31.45 40.64
N LEU A 91 5.70 30.97 39.50
CA LEU A 91 4.49 31.50 38.86
C LEU A 91 3.50 30.37 38.57
N THR A 92 2.49 30.26 39.43
CA THR A 92 1.26 29.51 39.13
C THR A 92 0.34 30.42 38.32
N VAL A 93 0.07 30.10 37.05
CA VAL A 93 -0.79 30.94 36.20
C VAL A 93 -2.25 30.53 36.36
N SER A 94 -3.01 31.33 37.13
CA SER A 94 -4.47 31.20 37.22
C SER A 94 -5.13 32.02 36.11
N TRP A 95 -5.84 31.36 35.20
CA TRP A 95 -6.63 32.04 34.16
C TRP A 95 -7.99 32.50 34.72
N ARG A 96 -8.14 33.80 34.98
CA ARG A 96 -9.46 34.44 35.13
C ARG A 96 -9.89 35.04 33.80
N LEU A 97 -10.81 34.38 33.11
CA LEU A 97 -11.52 34.94 31.96
C LEU A 97 -12.66 35.84 32.46
N LEU A 98 -12.53 37.15 32.31
CA LEU A 98 -13.69 38.05 32.24
C LEU A 98 -14.21 38.04 30.80
N GLY A 99 -15.46 37.62 30.60
CA GLY A 99 -16.10 37.58 29.29
C GLY A 99 -17.53 37.04 29.37
N SER A 100 -18.51 37.93 29.28
CA SER A 100 -19.93 37.64 29.47
C SER A 100 -20.49 36.66 28.45
N ARG A 101 -21.19 35.61 28.90
CA ARG A 101 -21.98 34.71 28.03
C ARG A 101 -23.46 35.14 28.02
N PRO A 102 -24.16 35.12 26.86
CA PRO A 102 -25.60 35.24 26.83
C PRO A 102 -26.27 34.00 27.47
N ARG A 103 -27.40 34.20 28.15
CA ARG A 103 -28.17 33.12 28.79
C ARG A 103 -28.99 32.35 27.76
N VAL A 104 -28.91 31.02 27.81
CA VAL A 104 -29.88 30.08 27.20
C VAL A 104 -30.63 29.38 28.34
N PRO A 105 -31.96 29.16 28.25
CA PRO A 105 -32.72 28.48 29.31
C PRO A 105 -32.26 27.04 29.56
N GLY A 106 -32.39 26.59 30.81
CA GLY A 106 -31.77 25.35 31.29
C GLY A 106 -32.42 24.06 30.78
N ARG A 107 -31.56 23.05 30.55
CA ARG A 107 -31.93 21.64 30.39
C ARG A 107 -31.62 20.92 31.71
N PRO A 108 -32.49 20.03 32.24
CA PRO A 108 -32.26 19.41 33.54
C PRO A 108 -31.03 18.49 33.53
N ALA A 109 -30.35 18.39 34.68
CA ALA A 109 -29.16 17.56 34.84
C ALA A 109 -29.51 16.06 34.77
N ALA A 110 -28.77 15.31 33.96
CA ALA A 110 -28.85 13.85 33.96
C ALA A 110 -28.14 13.27 35.21
N PRO A 111 -28.65 12.16 35.79
CA PRO A 111 -28.02 11.54 36.96
C PRO A 111 -26.67 10.93 36.61
N ASN A 112 -25.75 10.98 37.58
CA ASN A 112 -24.40 10.43 37.46
C ASN A 112 -24.41 8.90 37.61
N THR A 113 -24.74 8.18 36.54
CA THR A 113 -24.56 6.73 36.44
C THR A 113 -23.25 6.42 35.72
N ALA A 114 -22.38 5.63 36.37
CA ALA A 114 -21.22 5.05 35.70
C ALA A 114 -21.66 4.28 34.45
N PRO A 115 -20.89 4.30 33.34
CA PRO A 115 -21.28 3.58 32.14
C PRO A 115 -21.40 2.08 32.45
N PRO A 116 -22.45 1.39 31.94
CA PRO A 116 -22.54 -0.04 32.09
C PRO A 116 -21.30 -0.68 31.47
N ARG A 117 -20.74 -1.69 32.14
CA ARG A 117 -19.73 -2.54 31.53
C ARG A 117 -20.41 -3.29 30.39
N CYS A 118 -20.22 -2.81 29.17
CA CYS A 118 -20.58 -3.55 27.97
C CYS A 118 -19.70 -4.81 27.92
N THR A 119 -20.20 -5.89 28.50
CA THR A 119 -19.76 -7.25 28.15
C THR A 119 -20.18 -7.48 26.71
N GLY A 120 -19.35 -7.02 25.78
CA GLY A 120 -19.49 -7.33 24.37
C GLY A 120 -19.52 -8.85 24.27
N ALA A 121 -20.65 -9.39 23.81
CA ALA A 121 -20.76 -10.81 23.56
C ALA A 121 -19.69 -11.15 22.51
N ARG A 122 -18.71 -11.97 22.90
CA ARG A 122 -17.87 -12.65 21.92
C ARG A 122 -18.84 -13.50 21.10
N VAL A 123 -19.12 -13.06 19.87
CA VAL A 123 -19.62 -13.96 18.85
C VAL A 123 -18.44 -14.85 18.52
N GLU A 124 -18.32 -15.96 19.25
CA GLU A 124 -17.45 -17.06 18.86
C GLU A 124 -18.01 -17.59 17.53
N SER A 125 -17.45 -17.08 16.43
CA SER A 125 -17.72 -17.60 15.10
C SER A 125 -17.45 -19.11 15.13
N PRO A 126 -18.28 -19.95 14.49
CA PRO A 126 -18.07 -21.39 14.50
C PRO A 126 -16.64 -21.68 14.06
N VAL A 127 -15.88 -22.40 14.89
CA VAL A 127 -14.48 -22.75 14.58
C VAL A 127 -14.48 -23.72 13.41
N GLU A 128 -14.42 -23.15 12.22
CA GLU A 128 -14.14 -23.85 10.98
C GLU A 128 -12.83 -24.61 11.17
N ARG A 129 -12.72 -25.83 10.60
CA ARG A 129 -11.56 -26.69 10.83
C ARG A 129 -10.27 -25.92 10.49
N PRO A 130 -9.21 -26.00 11.32
CA PRO A 130 -7.96 -25.30 11.06
C PRO A 130 -7.48 -25.57 9.63
N VAL A 131 -7.45 -24.53 8.82
CA VAL A 131 -7.00 -24.60 7.43
C VAL A 131 -5.48 -24.46 7.39
N PRO A 132 -4.74 -25.28 6.62
CA PRO A 132 -3.31 -25.07 6.43
C PRO A 132 -3.03 -23.66 5.92
N ALA A 133 -1.94 -23.04 6.38
CA ALA A 133 -1.58 -21.69 5.97
C ALA A 133 -1.50 -21.59 4.44
N GLY A 134 -2.15 -20.59 3.85
CA GLY A 134 -2.19 -20.39 2.39
C GLY A 134 -3.03 -21.39 1.59
N SER A 135 -3.72 -22.35 2.22
CA SER A 135 -4.62 -23.26 1.50
C SER A 135 -5.82 -22.53 0.87
N THR A 136 -6.31 -21.48 1.52
CA THR A 136 -7.35 -20.57 1.01
C THR A 136 -6.88 -19.13 0.98
N PHE A 137 -7.46 -18.33 0.09
CA PHE A 137 -7.21 -16.89 -0.05
C PHE A 137 -8.36 -16.19 -0.78
N GLY A 138 -8.48 -14.87 -0.62
CA GLY A 138 -9.52 -14.06 -1.25
C GLY A 138 -9.08 -12.61 -1.35
N VAL A 139 -9.76 -11.83 -2.20
CA VAL A 139 -9.39 -10.44 -2.50
C VAL A 139 -10.58 -9.50 -2.34
N GLU A 140 -10.35 -8.37 -1.68
CA GLU A 140 -11.23 -7.20 -1.68
C GLU A 140 -10.64 -6.14 -2.64
N GLU A 141 -11.46 -5.59 -3.53
CA GLU A 141 -11.12 -4.44 -4.36
C GLU A 141 -12.11 -3.30 -4.15
N GLU A 142 -11.61 -2.13 -3.75
CA GLU A 142 -12.37 -0.90 -3.66
C GLU A 142 -12.22 -0.09 -4.99
N PHE A 143 -13.28 0.56 -5.45
CA PHE A 143 -13.31 1.34 -6.69
C PHE A 143 -13.88 2.75 -6.47
N HIS A 144 -13.34 3.75 -7.17
CA HIS A 144 -14.00 5.04 -7.29
C HIS A 144 -15.15 4.97 -8.31
N LEU A 145 -16.24 5.71 -8.03
CA LEU A 145 -17.36 5.90 -8.95
C LEU A 145 -17.18 7.22 -9.71
N VAL A 146 -17.28 7.18 -11.03
CA VAL A 146 -17.11 8.35 -11.91
C VAL A 146 -18.22 8.51 -12.93
N ASP A 147 -18.45 9.75 -13.34
CA ASP A 147 -19.35 10.10 -14.43
C ASP A 147 -18.83 9.55 -15.78
N PRO A 148 -19.66 8.89 -16.61
CA PRO A 148 -19.20 8.20 -17.82
C PRO A 148 -18.60 9.10 -18.92
N GLU A 149 -18.92 10.40 -18.95
CA GLU A 149 -18.48 11.32 -20.00
C GLU A 149 -17.34 12.23 -19.54
N THR A 150 -17.47 12.78 -18.34
CA THR A 150 -16.53 13.74 -17.74
C THR A 150 -15.40 13.05 -16.98
N TYR A 151 -15.61 11.80 -16.55
CA TYR A 151 -14.72 11.06 -15.65
C TYR A 151 -14.46 11.80 -14.33
N ARG A 152 -15.42 12.62 -13.87
CA ARG A 152 -15.38 13.27 -12.56
C ARG A 152 -15.81 12.29 -11.47
N LEU A 153 -15.24 12.41 -10.28
CA LEU A 153 -15.68 11.65 -9.11
C LEU A 153 -17.16 11.96 -8.84
N THR A 154 -18.01 10.93 -8.79
CA THR A 154 -19.47 11.08 -8.82
C THR A 154 -20.12 10.25 -7.72
N ARG A 155 -20.98 10.91 -6.93
CA ARG A 155 -21.72 10.30 -5.83
C ARG A 155 -22.84 9.42 -6.39
N SER A 156 -23.06 8.26 -5.79
CA SER A 156 -24.22 7.42 -6.06
C SER A 156 -24.84 6.88 -4.75
N PRO A 157 -25.53 7.74 -3.96
CA PRO A 157 -26.18 7.30 -2.72
C PRO A 157 -27.17 6.16 -2.95
N ALA A 158 -27.90 6.18 -4.08
CA ALA A 158 -28.84 5.11 -4.45
C ALA A 158 -28.14 3.76 -4.70
N LEU A 159 -26.92 3.75 -5.24
CA LEU A 159 -26.12 2.52 -5.38
C LEU A 159 -25.61 2.06 -4.01
N ALA A 160 -25.07 2.96 -3.19
CA ALA A 160 -24.63 2.64 -1.84
C ALA A 160 -25.76 2.03 -0.99
N GLU A 161 -26.96 2.62 -1.04
CA GLU A 161 -28.17 2.08 -0.42
C GLU A 161 -28.60 0.71 -0.97
N ALA A 162 -28.60 0.53 -2.29
CA ALA A 162 -28.95 -0.75 -2.92
C ALA A 162 -27.95 -1.86 -2.56
N VAL A 163 -26.66 -1.52 -2.41
CA VAL A 163 -25.62 -2.45 -1.96
C VAL A 163 -25.78 -2.77 -0.46
N LEU A 164 -26.09 -1.78 0.39
CA LEU A 164 -26.43 -2.00 1.80
C LEU A 164 -27.66 -2.90 2.01
N ARG A 165 -28.58 -2.96 1.04
CA ARG A 165 -29.73 -3.88 1.01
C ARG A 165 -29.45 -5.21 0.31
N HIS A 166 -28.22 -5.44 -0.15
CA HIS A 166 -27.79 -6.62 -0.94
C HIS A 166 -28.54 -6.80 -2.28
N GLU A 167 -29.05 -5.72 -2.87
CA GLU A 167 -29.83 -5.71 -4.12
C GLU A 167 -28.96 -5.63 -5.40
N SER A 168 -27.65 -5.43 -5.26
CA SER A 168 -26.76 -5.08 -6.39
C SER A 168 -25.85 -6.21 -6.89
N GLY A 169 -25.70 -7.29 -6.11
CA GLY A 169 -24.76 -8.40 -6.31
C GLY A 169 -24.31 -8.95 -4.95
N ARG A 170 -24.02 -10.25 -4.85
CA ARG A 170 -23.67 -10.88 -3.55
C ARG A 170 -22.27 -10.49 -3.06
N HIS A 171 -21.40 -10.12 -4.00
CA HIS A 171 -19.99 -9.78 -3.78
C HIS A 171 -19.77 -8.29 -3.51
N LEU A 172 -20.81 -7.46 -3.60
CA LEU A 172 -20.67 -6.00 -3.54
C LEU A 172 -20.93 -5.48 -2.14
N HIS A 173 -20.08 -4.56 -1.70
CA HIS A 173 -20.17 -3.88 -0.41
C HIS A 173 -20.13 -2.36 -0.63
N ALA A 174 -20.89 -1.62 0.19
CA ALA A 174 -20.81 -0.16 0.21
C ALA A 174 -19.55 0.23 1.00
N GLU A 175 -18.92 1.36 0.66
CA GLU A 175 -17.83 1.92 1.49
C GLU A 175 -18.22 3.23 2.18
N ILE A 176 -17.31 3.84 2.94
CA ILE A 176 -17.52 5.02 3.78
C ILE A 176 -18.11 6.21 3.04
N THR A 177 -17.79 6.38 1.76
CA THR A 177 -18.36 7.44 0.94
C THR A 177 -19.13 6.89 -0.26
N THR A 178 -20.19 7.60 -0.62
CA THR A 178 -21.08 7.28 -1.74
C THR A 178 -20.42 7.45 -3.11
N THR A 179 -19.14 7.86 -3.16
CA THR A 179 -18.29 7.90 -4.36
C THR A 179 -17.45 6.64 -4.51
N GLN A 180 -17.67 5.62 -3.68
CA GLN A 180 -16.92 4.36 -3.65
C GLN A 180 -17.85 3.14 -3.76
N LEU A 181 -17.29 2.03 -4.22
CA LEU A 181 -17.91 0.71 -4.27
C LEU A 181 -16.84 -0.34 -4.00
N GLU A 182 -17.09 -1.28 -3.10
CA GLU A 182 -16.20 -2.40 -2.82
C GLU A 182 -16.74 -3.69 -3.43
N SER A 183 -15.86 -4.59 -3.83
CA SER A 183 -16.20 -5.97 -4.19
C SER A 183 -15.25 -6.98 -3.54
N ALA A 184 -15.77 -8.09 -3.02
CA ALA A 184 -15.00 -9.18 -2.43
C ALA A 184 -15.22 -10.50 -3.20
N THR A 185 -14.15 -11.24 -3.48
CA THR A 185 -14.24 -12.58 -4.12
C THR A 185 -14.76 -13.63 -3.14
N ASP A 186 -15.32 -14.74 -3.66
CA ASP A 186 -15.45 -15.95 -2.85
C ASP A 186 -14.05 -16.48 -2.42
N VAL A 187 -14.05 -17.43 -1.47
CA VAL A 187 -12.82 -18.04 -0.91
C VAL A 187 -12.20 -19.02 -1.90
N CYS A 188 -11.09 -18.60 -2.52
CA CYS A 188 -10.37 -19.30 -3.58
C CYS A 188 -9.26 -20.24 -3.03
N ARG A 189 -8.84 -21.20 -3.88
CA ARG A 189 -7.78 -22.21 -3.63
C ARG A 189 -6.74 -22.28 -4.74
N SER A 190 -6.97 -21.68 -5.91
CA SER A 190 -5.97 -21.54 -6.98
C SER A 190 -5.94 -20.14 -7.58
N LEU A 191 -4.85 -19.79 -8.30
CA LEU A 191 -4.77 -18.54 -9.06
C LEU A 191 -5.81 -18.47 -10.20
N SER A 192 -6.19 -19.62 -10.77
CA SER A 192 -7.21 -19.69 -11.83
C SER A 192 -8.63 -19.44 -11.31
N GLU A 193 -8.95 -19.97 -10.13
CA GLU A 193 -10.20 -19.69 -9.40
C GLU A 193 -10.27 -18.21 -9.03
N LEU A 194 -9.20 -17.66 -8.43
CA LEU A 194 -9.14 -16.24 -8.10
C LEU A 194 -9.30 -15.34 -9.34
N ARG A 195 -8.64 -15.66 -10.47
CA ARG A 195 -8.79 -14.87 -11.70
C ARG A 195 -10.23 -14.88 -12.23
N ALA A 196 -10.91 -16.02 -12.16
CA ALA A 196 -12.30 -16.14 -12.57
C ALA A 196 -13.25 -15.36 -11.64
N GLU A 197 -13.02 -15.42 -10.34
CA GLU A 197 -13.75 -14.63 -9.34
C GLU A 197 -13.54 -13.12 -9.56
N LEU A 198 -12.30 -12.65 -9.69
CA LEU A 198 -11.99 -11.22 -9.94
C LEU A 198 -12.64 -10.69 -11.23
N VAL A 199 -12.70 -11.50 -12.29
CA VAL A 199 -13.43 -11.14 -13.52
C VAL A 199 -14.94 -11.03 -13.23
N THR A 200 -15.49 -11.94 -12.44
CA THR A 200 -16.91 -11.97 -12.07
C THR A 200 -17.29 -10.79 -11.18
N THR A 201 -16.55 -10.54 -10.11
CA THR A 201 -16.83 -9.43 -9.17
C THR A 201 -16.68 -8.06 -9.84
N ARG A 202 -15.67 -7.88 -10.71
CA ARG A 202 -15.55 -6.65 -11.51
C ARG A 202 -16.67 -6.50 -12.54
N ALA A 203 -17.15 -7.59 -13.15
CA ALA A 203 -18.30 -7.53 -14.04
C ALA A 203 -19.59 -7.13 -13.28
N GLU A 204 -19.80 -7.66 -12.07
CA GLU A 204 -20.89 -7.26 -11.20
C GLU A 204 -20.79 -5.79 -10.79
N ALA A 205 -19.62 -5.34 -10.32
CA ALA A 205 -19.36 -3.96 -9.91
C ALA A 205 -19.56 -2.97 -11.07
N ALA A 206 -19.00 -3.26 -12.26
CA ALA A 206 -19.19 -2.45 -13.46
C ALA A 206 -20.67 -2.44 -13.92
N GLY A 207 -21.37 -3.57 -13.82
CA GLY A 207 -22.79 -3.68 -14.14
C GLY A 207 -23.68 -2.89 -13.17
N ALA A 208 -23.39 -2.93 -11.87
CA ALA A 208 -24.11 -2.17 -10.84
C ALA A 208 -23.88 -0.65 -11.01
N ALA A 209 -22.62 -0.24 -11.19
CA ALA A 209 -22.26 1.14 -11.52
C ALA A 209 -22.99 1.63 -12.79
N ALA A 210 -23.02 0.82 -13.86
CA ALA A 210 -23.68 1.18 -15.11
C ALA A 210 -25.21 1.34 -14.96
N ARG A 211 -25.88 0.49 -14.17
CA ARG A 211 -27.31 0.65 -13.85
C ARG A 211 -27.60 1.93 -13.06
N ALA A 212 -26.65 2.37 -12.22
CA ALA A 212 -26.70 3.61 -11.46
C ALA A 212 -26.21 4.85 -12.25
N GLY A 213 -25.93 4.73 -13.55
CA GLY A 213 -25.50 5.84 -14.40
C GLY A 213 -24.03 6.25 -14.29
N VAL A 214 -23.20 5.47 -13.59
CA VAL A 214 -21.77 5.75 -13.34
C VAL A 214 -20.85 4.67 -13.92
N ARG A 215 -19.55 4.80 -13.71
CA ARG A 215 -18.49 3.82 -14.05
C ARG A 215 -17.58 3.60 -12.86
N ILE A 216 -16.98 2.41 -12.75
CA ILE A 216 -15.89 2.14 -11.81
C ILE A 216 -14.55 2.66 -12.36
N LEU A 217 -13.69 3.15 -11.48
CA LEU A 217 -12.33 3.60 -11.76
C LEU A 217 -11.37 2.87 -10.80
N ALA A 218 -10.57 1.96 -11.36
CA ALA A 218 -9.66 1.07 -10.62
C ALA A 218 -8.26 1.70 -10.46
N ALA A 219 -8.16 2.73 -9.62
CA ALA A 219 -6.91 3.34 -9.18
C ALA A 219 -7.10 3.99 -7.80
N SER A 220 -6.06 3.94 -6.96
CA SER A 220 -6.16 4.24 -5.52
C SER A 220 -6.37 5.70 -5.14
N THR A 221 -6.30 6.63 -6.08
CA THR A 221 -6.73 8.01 -5.95
C THR A 221 -7.41 8.44 -7.24
N HIS A 222 -8.42 9.32 -7.14
CA HIS A 222 -8.91 10.02 -8.32
C HIS A 222 -7.82 10.97 -8.88
N PRO A 223 -7.50 10.98 -10.18
CA PRO A 223 -6.34 11.75 -10.67
C PRO A 223 -6.49 13.28 -10.53
N PHE A 224 -7.72 13.79 -10.51
CA PHE A 224 -7.97 15.24 -10.61
C PHE A 224 -9.15 15.79 -9.78
N ASP A 225 -9.81 14.97 -8.97
CA ASP A 225 -10.85 15.41 -8.03
C ASP A 225 -10.45 15.03 -6.60
N SER A 226 -11.27 15.44 -5.62
CA SER A 226 -10.92 15.54 -4.21
C SER A 226 -12.10 15.15 -3.31
N TRP A 227 -11.81 14.69 -2.08
CA TRP A 227 -12.74 14.47 -0.97
C TRP A 227 -13.69 15.65 -0.63
N HIS A 228 -13.48 16.84 -1.17
CA HIS A 228 -14.32 18.00 -0.85
C HIS A 228 -15.80 17.82 -1.23
N ASP A 229 -16.09 17.02 -2.26
CA ASP A 229 -17.42 16.87 -2.85
C ASP A 229 -17.95 15.42 -2.74
N GLN A 230 -17.69 14.70 -1.66
CA GLN A 230 -18.28 13.38 -1.36
C GLN A 230 -19.25 13.42 -0.17
N ASP A 231 -20.28 12.57 -0.21
CA ASP A 231 -21.20 12.33 0.91
C ASP A 231 -20.87 11.00 1.59
N ILE A 232 -20.92 10.98 2.92
CA ILE A 232 -20.76 9.77 3.74
C ILE A 232 -21.95 8.83 3.52
N THR A 233 -21.68 7.54 3.37
CA THR A 233 -22.70 6.50 3.24
C THR A 233 -23.53 6.40 4.53
N PRO A 234 -24.88 6.44 4.46
CA PRO A 234 -25.75 6.52 5.64
C PRO A 234 -25.90 5.16 6.35
N ALA A 235 -24.82 4.69 6.96
CA ALA A 235 -24.79 3.49 7.79
C ALA A 235 -24.17 3.78 9.18
N PRO A 236 -24.69 3.20 10.27
CA PRO A 236 -24.22 3.50 11.63
C PRO A 236 -22.72 3.28 11.86
N ARG A 237 -22.10 2.35 11.14
CA ARG A 237 -20.65 2.13 11.15
C ARG A 237 -19.91 3.40 10.73
N TYR A 238 -20.24 3.96 9.56
CA TYR A 238 -19.55 5.11 9.00
C TYR A 238 -19.81 6.41 9.76
N GLU A 239 -21.03 6.59 10.28
CA GLU A 239 -21.34 7.70 11.20
C GLU A 239 -20.46 7.65 12.46
N ALA A 240 -20.26 6.46 13.04
CA ALA A 240 -19.36 6.27 14.18
C ALA A 240 -17.87 6.46 13.83
N MET A 241 -17.46 6.19 12.58
CA MET A 241 -16.11 6.53 12.10
C MET A 241 -15.91 8.05 12.01
N VAL A 242 -16.92 8.78 11.54
CA VAL A 242 -16.90 10.25 11.45
C VAL A 242 -16.91 10.90 12.83
N ASP A 243 -17.69 10.41 13.79
CA ASP A 243 -17.64 10.90 15.17
C ASP A 243 -16.26 10.68 15.81
N ARG A 244 -15.66 9.49 15.59
CA ARG A 244 -14.38 9.10 16.20
C ARG A 244 -13.15 9.81 15.62
N TRP A 245 -13.05 9.94 14.30
CA TRP A 245 -11.86 10.47 13.61
C TRP A 245 -12.10 11.80 12.88
N ALA A 246 -13.31 12.35 12.95
CA ALA A 246 -13.69 13.66 12.46
C ALA A 246 -13.18 13.92 11.03
N GLY A 247 -12.32 14.93 10.87
CA GLY A 247 -11.80 15.34 9.57
C GLY A 247 -11.05 14.25 8.81
N LEU A 248 -10.47 13.24 9.46
CA LEU A 248 -9.78 12.15 8.77
C LEU A 248 -10.75 11.21 8.05
N ALA A 249 -11.89 10.90 8.68
CA ALA A 249 -12.94 10.08 8.08
C ALA A 249 -13.65 10.80 6.93
N VAL A 250 -13.95 12.10 7.09
CA VAL A 250 -14.57 12.92 6.02
C VAL A 250 -13.62 13.12 4.82
N GLN A 251 -12.30 13.07 5.04
CA GLN A 251 -11.27 13.16 4.01
C GLN A 251 -10.87 11.81 3.40
N GLN A 252 -11.58 10.73 3.67
CA GLN A 252 -11.27 9.41 3.11
C GLN A 252 -11.78 9.33 1.66
N ASP A 253 -10.88 9.47 0.70
CA ASP A 253 -11.12 9.45 -0.75
C ASP A 253 -10.07 8.62 -1.51
N ILE A 254 -9.57 7.58 -0.84
CA ILE A 254 -8.63 6.59 -1.39
C ILE A 254 -9.28 5.22 -1.40
N VAL A 255 -8.90 4.40 -2.38
CA VAL A 255 -9.36 3.01 -2.51
C VAL A 255 -8.20 2.01 -2.48
N GLY A 256 -8.40 0.85 -1.89
CA GLY A 256 -7.40 -0.22 -1.67
C GLY A 256 -7.70 -1.55 -2.36
N CYS A 257 -6.66 -2.38 -2.45
CA CYS A 257 -6.78 -3.80 -2.71
C CYS A 257 -6.29 -4.54 -1.46
N HIS A 258 -7.07 -5.48 -0.95
CA HIS A 258 -6.70 -6.29 0.22
C HIS A 258 -6.66 -7.76 -0.15
N VAL A 259 -5.69 -8.49 0.40
CA VAL A 259 -5.56 -9.95 0.21
C VAL A 259 -5.67 -10.64 1.56
N HIS A 260 -6.71 -11.44 1.71
CA HIS A 260 -6.88 -12.36 2.82
C HIS A 260 -6.24 -13.71 2.49
N VAL A 261 -5.48 -14.28 3.42
CA VAL A 261 -4.89 -15.62 3.29
C VAL A 261 -5.21 -16.44 4.54
N GLY A 262 -5.80 -17.61 4.35
CA GLY A 262 -6.20 -18.52 5.42
C GLY A 262 -5.00 -19.00 6.24
N VAL A 263 -5.18 -19.05 7.56
CA VAL A 263 -4.20 -19.55 8.55
C VAL A 263 -4.92 -20.35 9.64
N PRO A 264 -4.27 -21.37 10.25
CA PRO A 264 -4.96 -22.28 11.17
C PRO A 264 -5.35 -21.62 12.50
N ASP A 265 -4.58 -20.64 12.97
CA ASP A 265 -4.80 -19.95 14.24
C ASP A 265 -4.13 -18.57 14.30
N LEU A 266 -4.36 -17.85 15.41
CA LEU A 266 -3.84 -16.51 15.65
C LEU A 266 -2.33 -16.48 15.96
N GLU A 267 -1.76 -17.56 16.51
CA GLU A 267 -0.30 -17.63 16.73
C GLU A 267 0.43 -17.69 15.38
N THR A 268 -0.08 -18.48 14.44
CA THR A 268 0.41 -18.55 13.06
C THR A 268 0.23 -17.20 12.35
N ALA A 269 -0.92 -16.55 12.53
CA ALA A 269 -1.17 -15.21 11.98
C ALA A 269 -0.14 -14.17 12.46
N VAL A 270 0.17 -14.16 13.76
CA VAL A 270 1.19 -13.26 14.35
C VAL A 270 2.59 -13.64 13.89
N ALA A 271 2.94 -14.93 13.87
CA ALA A 271 4.25 -15.40 13.45
C ALA A 271 4.56 -15.11 11.98
N VAL A 272 3.55 -15.13 11.12
CA VAL A 272 3.61 -14.69 9.70
C VAL A 272 3.70 -13.17 9.61
N LEU A 273 2.89 -12.42 10.38
CA LEU A 273 2.93 -10.96 10.42
C LEU A 273 4.32 -10.44 10.80
N ASP A 274 4.90 -10.98 11.87
CA ASP A 274 6.23 -10.58 12.37
C ASP A 274 7.33 -10.83 11.34
N ARG A 275 7.24 -11.94 10.58
CA ARG A 275 8.20 -12.29 9.53
C ARG A 275 7.97 -11.52 8.22
N SER A 276 6.73 -11.11 7.92
CA SER A 276 6.38 -10.46 6.64
C SER A 276 6.83 -9.00 6.53
N ARG A 277 7.04 -8.30 7.66
CA ARG A 277 7.40 -6.87 7.74
C ARG A 277 8.48 -6.39 6.74
N PRO A 278 9.61 -7.11 6.50
CA PRO A 278 10.65 -6.65 5.57
C PRO A 278 10.23 -6.68 4.09
N TYR A 279 9.24 -7.51 3.73
CA TYR A 279 8.81 -7.77 2.34
C TYR A 279 7.66 -6.85 1.90
N LEU A 280 6.88 -6.31 2.85
CA LEU A 280 5.76 -5.37 2.59
C LEU A 280 6.13 -4.20 1.64
N PRO A 281 7.31 -3.55 1.75
CA PRO A 281 7.70 -2.48 0.83
C PRO A 281 7.88 -2.95 -0.63
N VAL A 282 8.29 -4.20 -0.85
CA VAL A 282 8.45 -4.75 -2.22
C VAL A 282 7.08 -5.01 -2.83
N LEU A 283 6.16 -5.59 -2.06
CA LEU A 283 4.76 -5.79 -2.45
C LEU A 283 4.07 -4.45 -2.78
N LEU A 284 4.28 -3.42 -1.96
CA LEU A 284 3.75 -2.06 -2.20
C LEU A 284 4.29 -1.44 -3.50
N ALA A 285 5.59 -1.62 -3.76
CA ALA A 285 6.23 -1.02 -4.94
C ALA A 285 5.67 -1.54 -6.27
N MET A 286 5.08 -2.74 -6.28
CA MET A 286 4.52 -3.41 -7.46
C MET A 286 3.09 -2.96 -7.80
N THR A 287 2.31 -2.47 -6.84
CA THR A 287 0.87 -2.20 -7.01
C THR A 287 0.54 -0.73 -7.32
N GLY A 288 1.47 0.20 -7.08
CA GLY A 288 1.25 1.66 -7.14
C GLY A 288 0.41 2.14 -8.33
N SER A 289 -0.75 2.73 -8.01
CA SER A 289 -1.76 3.27 -8.94
C SER A 289 -2.25 4.67 -8.57
N SER A 290 -1.68 5.30 -7.54
CA SER A 290 -2.06 6.65 -7.07
C SER A 290 -0.93 7.70 -7.25
N PRO A 291 -0.47 8.02 -8.47
CA PRO A 291 0.53 9.07 -8.68
C PRO A 291 -0.03 10.50 -8.58
N PHE A 292 -1.32 10.66 -8.86
CA PHE A 292 -2.02 11.93 -8.99
C PHE A 292 -3.10 12.09 -7.93
N HIS A 293 -3.26 13.29 -7.40
CA HIS A 293 -4.33 13.67 -6.48
C HIS A 293 -4.53 15.19 -6.56
N ASP A 294 -5.76 15.68 -6.40
CA ASP A 294 -6.13 17.11 -6.57
C ASP A 294 -5.64 17.76 -7.90
N GLY A 295 -5.42 16.96 -8.95
CA GLY A 295 -4.93 17.42 -10.25
C GLY A 295 -3.44 17.75 -10.27
N VAL A 296 -2.66 17.15 -9.36
CA VAL A 296 -1.22 17.38 -9.18
C VAL A 296 -0.46 16.05 -9.23
N ASP A 297 0.68 16.01 -9.93
CA ASP A 297 1.66 14.93 -9.75
C ASP A 297 2.27 15.04 -8.35
N THR A 298 1.86 14.12 -7.47
CA THR A 298 2.30 14.07 -6.07
C THR A 298 3.77 13.65 -5.93
N GLY A 299 4.39 13.22 -7.03
CA GLY A 299 5.70 12.58 -7.09
C GLY A 299 5.71 11.13 -6.59
N HIS A 300 4.64 10.59 -6.01
CA HIS A 300 4.62 9.23 -5.46
C HIS A 300 4.18 8.19 -6.50
N ALA A 301 4.50 6.91 -6.30
CA ALA A 301 3.88 5.80 -7.04
C ALA A 301 2.59 5.33 -6.35
N SER A 302 2.59 5.35 -5.02
CA SER A 302 1.40 5.24 -4.17
C SER A 302 1.29 6.49 -3.28
N TYR A 303 0.44 7.44 -3.66
CA TYR A 303 0.05 8.54 -2.78
C TYR A 303 -0.98 8.09 -1.73
N ARG A 304 -1.79 7.06 -2.02
CA ARG A 304 -2.64 6.36 -1.04
C ARG A 304 -1.89 6.07 0.24
N THR A 305 -0.68 5.50 0.13
CA THR A 305 0.16 5.20 1.30
C THR A 305 0.42 6.45 2.15
N MET A 306 0.68 7.60 1.53
CA MET A 306 0.93 8.86 2.23
C MET A 306 -0.33 9.46 2.85
N TRP A 307 -1.46 9.40 2.12
CA TRP A 307 -2.76 9.89 2.58
C TRP A 307 -3.29 9.09 3.77
N TRP A 308 -3.15 7.76 3.71
CA TRP A 308 -3.55 6.82 4.75
C TRP A 308 -2.71 6.97 6.02
N SER A 309 -1.42 7.30 5.89
CA SER A 309 -0.48 7.49 7.02
C SER A 309 -0.87 8.61 8.02
N ARG A 310 -1.96 9.34 7.77
CA ARG A 310 -2.54 10.34 8.68
C ARG A 310 -3.43 9.69 9.75
N TRP A 311 -3.88 8.45 9.55
CA TRP A 311 -4.75 7.72 10.47
C TRP A 311 -3.95 7.06 11.61
N PRO A 312 -4.51 7.00 12.84
CA PRO A 312 -3.73 6.77 14.06
C PRO A 312 -3.18 5.35 14.23
N THR A 313 -3.79 4.35 13.57
CA THR A 313 -3.43 2.93 13.65
C THR A 313 -2.87 2.38 12.33
N THR A 314 -2.19 3.22 11.54
CA THR A 314 -1.67 2.85 10.20
C THR A 314 -0.17 2.63 10.14
N GLY A 315 0.27 1.96 9.07
CA GLY A 315 1.67 1.71 8.77
C GLY A 315 2.10 0.25 8.99
N PRO A 316 3.42 -0.03 8.95
CA PRO A 316 3.89 -1.39 9.10
C PRO A 316 3.69 -1.83 10.55
N PRO A 317 3.23 -3.06 10.81
CA PRO A 317 3.09 -3.56 12.17
C PRO A 317 4.46 -3.63 12.86
N GLU A 318 4.48 -3.45 14.18
CA GLU A 318 5.67 -3.67 15.01
C GLU A 318 5.78 -5.15 15.40
N TYR A 319 6.90 -5.55 16.04
CA TYR A 319 7.10 -6.92 16.48
C TYR A 319 6.16 -7.28 17.65
N LEU A 320 5.48 -8.42 17.57
CA LEU A 320 4.54 -8.88 18.59
C LEU A 320 5.02 -10.15 19.31
N GLY A 321 5.51 -11.15 18.58
CA GLY A 321 6.08 -12.39 19.12
C GLY A 321 5.07 -13.44 19.61
N SER A 322 3.83 -13.07 19.93
CA SER A 322 2.76 -14.02 20.30
C SER A 322 1.34 -13.46 20.10
N ALA A 323 0.34 -14.35 20.04
CA ALA A 323 -1.08 -13.97 20.01
C ALA A 323 -1.52 -13.24 21.29
N ASP A 324 -0.96 -13.57 22.44
CA ASP A 324 -1.24 -12.84 23.68
C ASP A 324 -0.74 -11.40 23.59
N ARG A 325 0.46 -11.17 23.06
CA ARG A 325 0.98 -9.81 22.86
C ARG A 325 0.17 -9.03 21.83
N PHE A 326 -0.36 -9.68 20.79
CA PHE A 326 -1.33 -9.07 19.88
C PHE A 326 -2.61 -8.63 20.62
N ARG A 327 -3.19 -9.50 21.46
CA ARG A 327 -4.38 -9.17 22.27
C ARG A 327 -4.12 -7.99 23.21
N GLU A 328 -2.98 -7.97 23.92
CA GLU A 328 -2.58 -6.84 24.78
C GLU A 328 -2.53 -5.51 24.02
N VAL A 329 -2.00 -5.51 22.79
CA VAL A 329 -1.93 -4.31 21.94
C VAL A 329 -3.32 -3.87 21.47
N VAL A 330 -4.18 -4.81 21.07
CA VAL A 330 -5.58 -4.53 20.72
C VAL A 330 -6.33 -3.92 21.91
N ASP A 331 -6.27 -4.56 23.07
CA ASP A 331 -6.96 -4.12 24.29
C ASP A 331 -6.46 -2.74 24.74
N GLY A 332 -5.15 -2.47 24.63
CA GLY A 332 -4.57 -1.15 24.91
C GLY A 332 -5.05 -0.06 23.93
N LEU A 333 -5.17 -0.38 22.64
CA LEU A 333 -5.69 0.55 21.64
C LEU A 333 -7.20 0.82 21.82
N VAL A 334 -8.00 -0.20 22.17
CA VAL A 334 -9.41 -0.04 22.52
C VAL A 334 -9.56 0.80 23.80
N ALA A 335 -8.78 0.51 24.84
CA ALA A 335 -8.78 1.26 26.10
C ALA A 335 -8.37 2.74 25.93
N SER A 336 -7.57 3.06 24.90
CA SER A 336 -7.23 4.44 24.55
C SER A 336 -8.38 5.23 23.90
N GLY A 337 -9.45 4.56 23.47
CA GLY A 337 -10.57 5.14 22.72
C GLY A 337 -10.29 5.43 21.24
N VAL A 338 -9.04 5.26 20.78
CA VAL A 338 -8.63 5.52 19.39
C VAL A 338 -9.30 4.59 18.39
N ILE A 339 -9.60 3.35 18.79
CA ILE A 339 -10.38 2.35 18.02
C ILE A 339 -11.52 1.80 18.87
N ALA A 340 -12.56 1.27 18.22
CA ALA A 340 -13.65 0.57 18.92
C ALA A 340 -13.32 -0.91 19.20
N ASP A 341 -12.60 -1.54 18.27
CA ASP A 341 -12.32 -2.97 18.19
C ASP A 341 -11.19 -3.23 17.17
N SER A 342 -10.77 -4.48 17.01
CA SER A 342 -9.70 -4.88 16.09
C SER A 342 -10.01 -4.67 14.60
N SER A 343 -11.27 -4.50 14.17
CA SER A 343 -11.59 -4.22 12.76
C SER A 343 -11.09 -2.85 12.29
N HIS A 344 -10.72 -1.99 13.25
CA HIS A 344 -10.15 -0.66 13.03
C HIS A 344 -8.62 -0.61 13.25
N LEU A 345 -7.95 -1.77 13.32
CA LEU A 345 -6.50 -1.84 13.11
C LEU A 345 -6.22 -1.63 11.62
N TYR A 346 -5.62 -0.50 11.27
CA TYR A 346 -5.37 -0.13 9.87
C TYR A 346 -3.91 -0.32 9.44
N TRP A 347 -3.22 -1.28 10.06
CA TRP A 347 -1.87 -1.69 9.69
C TRP A 347 -1.82 -2.20 8.24
N ASP A 348 -0.64 -2.11 7.64
CA ASP A 348 -0.32 -2.65 6.30
C ASP A 348 -0.58 -4.16 6.20
N LEU A 349 -0.51 -4.85 7.35
CA LEU A 349 -0.73 -6.28 7.54
C LEU A 349 -1.31 -6.52 8.94
N ARG A 350 -2.39 -7.31 9.06
CA ARG A 350 -3.04 -7.66 10.34
C ARG A 350 -3.60 -9.09 10.35
N PRO A 351 -3.78 -9.74 11.51
CA PRO A 351 -4.78 -10.79 11.65
C PRO A 351 -6.18 -10.18 11.43
N SER A 352 -7.04 -10.84 10.65
CA SER A 352 -8.42 -10.37 10.46
C SER A 352 -9.21 -10.44 11.77
N SER A 353 -10.14 -9.51 11.94
CA SER A 353 -11.02 -9.44 13.12
C SER A 353 -12.18 -10.45 13.09
N HIS A 354 -12.45 -11.08 11.95
CA HIS A 354 -13.68 -11.85 11.70
C HIS A 354 -13.48 -13.09 10.81
N LEU A 355 -12.33 -13.23 10.13
CA LEU A 355 -11.96 -14.42 9.35
C LEU A 355 -10.69 -15.06 9.93
N PRO A 356 -10.50 -16.40 9.82
CA PRO A 356 -9.26 -17.10 10.19
C PRO A 356 -8.16 -16.85 9.14
N THR A 357 -7.79 -15.57 8.97
CA THR A 357 -6.91 -15.10 7.90
C THR A 357 -5.91 -14.07 8.40
N VAL A 358 -4.76 -14.03 7.76
CA VAL A 358 -3.88 -12.86 7.75
C VAL A 358 -4.22 -12.00 6.54
N GLU A 359 -4.30 -10.69 6.74
CA GLU A 359 -4.88 -9.72 5.80
C GLU A 359 -3.87 -8.63 5.44
N PHE A 360 -3.48 -8.57 4.17
CA PHE A 360 -2.56 -7.59 3.61
C PHE A 360 -3.37 -6.41 3.06
N ARG A 361 -3.22 -5.21 3.65
CA ARG A 361 -4.00 -4.00 3.29
C ARG A 361 -3.19 -2.88 2.62
N LEU A 362 -1.90 -3.12 2.44
CA LEU A 362 -0.92 -2.15 1.95
C LEU A 362 -1.11 -1.74 0.48
N ALA A 363 -1.70 -2.60 -0.35
CA ALA A 363 -1.67 -2.43 -1.80
C ALA A 363 -2.54 -1.28 -2.31
N ASP A 364 -2.05 -0.63 -3.35
CA ASP A 364 -2.88 0.16 -4.24
C ASP A 364 -3.78 -0.77 -5.08
N VAL A 365 -4.92 -0.27 -5.55
CA VAL A 365 -5.81 -0.97 -6.49
C VAL A 365 -5.09 -1.16 -7.81
N CYS A 366 -4.92 -2.41 -8.21
CA CYS A 366 -4.33 -2.77 -9.49
C CYS A 366 -5.35 -2.54 -10.61
N THR A 367 -5.01 -1.71 -11.60
CA THR A 367 -5.97 -1.42 -12.68
C THR A 367 -6.28 -2.65 -13.54
N GLU A 368 -5.32 -3.55 -13.77
CA GLU A 368 -5.55 -4.81 -14.51
C GLU A 368 -5.72 -6.01 -13.55
N VAL A 369 -6.64 -6.93 -13.87
CA VAL A 369 -6.92 -8.14 -13.06
C VAL A 369 -5.68 -8.99 -12.85
N ASP A 370 -4.87 -9.17 -13.89
CA ASP A 370 -3.64 -9.96 -13.82
C ASP A 370 -2.60 -9.39 -12.82
N ASP A 371 -2.62 -8.08 -12.56
CA ASP A 371 -1.78 -7.44 -11.53
C ASP A 371 -2.31 -7.71 -10.11
N VAL A 372 -3.63 -7.91 -9.95
CA VAL A 372 -4.26 -8.37 -8.70
C VAL A 372 -3.89 -9.83 -8.43
N VAL A 373 -4.01 -10.70 -9.46
CA VAL A 373 -3.63 -12.12 -9.38
C VAL A 373 -2.15 -12.26 -9.01
N LEU A 374 -1.26 -11.47 -9.62
CA LEU A 374 0.15 -11.42 -9.24
C LEU A 374 0.35 -11.02 -7.78
N HIS A 375 -0.31 -9.94 -7.31
CA HIS A 375 -0.18 -9.49 -5.93
C HIS A 375 -0.64 -10.58 -4.94
N ALA A 376 -1.79 -11.19 -5.20
CA ALA A 376 -2.34 -12.26 -4.37
C ALA A 376 -1.47 -13.53 -4.38
N ALA A 377 -0.88 -13.91 -5.52
CA ALA A 377 0.05 -15.04 -5.61
C ALA A 377 1.30 -14.84 -4.73
N LEU A 378 1.93 -13.67 -4.84
CA LEU A 378 3.11 -13.32 -4.04
C LEU A 378 2.79 -13.30 -2.55
N VAL A 379 1.65 -12.72 -2.17
CA VAL A 379 1.17 -12.69 -0.78
C VAL A 379 0.87 -14.09 -0.24
N ARG A 380 0.10 -14.90 -0.97
CA ARG A 380 -0.26 -16.27 -0.59
C ARG A 380 0.98 -17.14 -0.37
N SER A 381 1.90 -17.12 -1.33
CA SER A 381 3.13 -17.91 -1.28
C SER A 381 4.06 -17.45 -0.14
N LEU A 382 4.20 -16.13 0.07
CA LEU A 382 4.94 -15.60 1.22
C LEU A 382 4.34 -16.06 2.56
N VAL A 383 3.00 -16.11 2.69
CA VAL A 383 2.35 -16.65 3.91
C VAL A 383 2.67 -18.13 4.12
N ARG A 384 2.61 -18.97 3.08
CA ARG A 384 3.00 -20.40 3.16
C ARG A 384 4.43 -20.57 3.65
N VAL A 385 5.38 -19.89 2.99
CA VAL A 385 6.81 -19.94 3.32
C VAL A 385 7.07 -19.49 4.76
N LEU A 386 6.52 -18.34 5.17
CA LEU A 386 6.80 -17.77 6.49
C LEU A 386 6.12 -18.51 7.64
N ALA A 387 4.94 -19.12 7.40
CA ALA A 387 4.30 -20.03 8.35
C ALA A 387 5.16 -21.28 8.56
N ALA A 388 5.59 -21.94 7.47
CA ALA A 388 6.44 -23.13 7.56
C ALA A 388 7.81 -22.84 8.22
N ARG A 389 8.38 -21.64 8.05
CA ARG A 389 9.57 -21.19 8.78
C ARG A 389 9.31 -21.01 10.29
N ALA A 390 8.14 -20.48 10.66
CA ALA A 390 7.75 -20.35 12.05
C ALA A 390 7.55 -21.71 12.73
N GLU A 391 6.89 -22.66 12.07
CA GLU A 391 6.70 -24.04 12.55
C GLU A 391 8.04 -24.76 12.78
N ARG A 392 9.06 -24.52 11.93
CA ARG A 392 10.42 -25.03 12.11
C ARG A 392 11.24 -24.29 13.19
N GLY A 393 10.69 -23.27 13.83
CA GLY A 393 11.39 -22.48 14.85
C GLY A 393 12.50 -21.59 14.29
N GLU A 394 12.46 -21.23 13.01
CA GLU A 394 13.48 -20.36 12.41
C GLU A 394 13.41 -18.93 12.99
N PRO A 395 14.56 -18.29 13.28
CA PRO A 395 14.60 -16.94 13.87
C PRO A 395 13.78 -15.92 13.06
N CYS A 396 12.97 -15.12 13.75
CA CYS A 396 12.28 -14.00 13.11
C CYS A 396 13.27 -12.86 12.83
N PRO A 397 13.25 -12.25 11.64
CA PRO A 397 13.95 -10.98 11.42
C PRO A 397 13.37 -9.86 12.29
N GLU A 398 14.24 -9.04 12.88
CA GLU A 398 13.85 -7.90 13.74
C GLU A 398 14.37 -6.56 13.19
N PRO A 399 13.97 -6.12 11.98
CA PRO A 399 14.33 -4.80 11.49
C PRO A 399 13.71 -3.71 12.38
N ARG A 400 14.49 -2.64 12.61
CA ARG A 400 14.05 -1.44 13.34
C ARG A 400 12.75 -0.87 12.76
N PRO A 401 11.73 -0.50 13.57
CA PRO A 401 10.50 0.12 13.07
C PRO A 401 10.73 1.39 12.22
N GLU A 402 11.76 2.18 12.52
CA GLU A 402 12.13 3.36 11.72
C GLU A 402 12.60 2.98 10.31
N LEU A 403 13.32 1.86 10.18
CA LEU A 403 13.81 1.34 8.91
C LEU A 403 12.66 0.74 8.08
N LEU A 404 11.70 0.06 8.72
CA LEU A 404 10.46 -0.38 8.06
C LEU A 404 9.63 0.81 7.53
N ARG A 405 9.45 1.85 8.35
CA ARG A 405 8.77 3.09 7.95
C ARG A 405 9.49 3.79 6.78
N ALA A 406 10.83 3.84 6.81
CA ALA A 406 11.64 4.38 5.71
C ALA A 406 11.53 3.54 4.43
N ALA A 407 11.54 2.20 4.54
CA ALA A 407 11.36 1.29 3.41
C ALA A 407 10.00 1.48 2.73
N ARG A 408 8.93 1.47 3.52
CA ARG A 408 7.55 1.73 3.08
C ARG A 408 7.40 3.08 2.39
N TRP A 409 7.90 4.15 3.00
CA TRP A 409 7.88 5.49 2.38
C TRP A 409 8.62 5.50 1.04
N ARG A 410 9.77 4.82 0.96
CA ARG A 410 10.57 4.75 -0.26
C ARG A 410 9.88 3.98 -1.38
N ALA A 411 9.23 2.86 -1.05
CA ALA A 411 8.39 2.10 -1.97
C ALA A 411 7.22 2.94 -2.48
N ALA A 412 6.48 3.59 -1.59
CA ALA A 412 5.41 4.52 -1.94
C ALA A 412 5.89 5.66 -2.85
N ARG A 413 7.09 6.19 -2.62
CA ARG A 413 7.65 7.30 -3.40
C ARG A 413 8.17 6.90 -4.79
N HIS A 414 8.71 5.70 -4.96
CA HIS A 414 9.45 5.33 -6.19
C HIS A 414 8.88 4.15 -6.98
N GLY A 415 8.08 3.28 -6.36
CA GLY A 415 7.57 2.06 -7.00
C GLY A 415 8.68 1.24 -7.66
N LEU A 416 8.37 0.67 -8.83
CA LEU A 416 9.33 -0.07 -9.66
C LEU A 416 10.31 0.81 -10.47
N GLU A 417 10.13 2.13 -10.47
CA GLU A 417 10.93 3.07 -11.30
C GLU A 417 12.23 3.54 -10.62
N GLY A 418 12.49 3.13 -9.37
CA GLY A 418 13.65 3.57 -8.60
C GLY A 418 14.36 2.47 -7.81
N HIS A 419 14.95 2.89 -6.68
CA HIS A 419 15.59 1.98 -5.73
C HIS A 419 14.68 1.81 -4.51
N LEU A 420 14.50 0.57 -4.07
CA LEU A 420 13.88 0.24 -2.79
C LEU A 420 14.95 0.14 -1.70
N PHE A 421 14.53 0.21 -0.45
CA PHE A 421 15.40 0.00 0.70
C PHE A 421 15.10 -1.38 1.29
N ASP A 422 16.10 -2.24 1.27
CA ASP A 422 16.04 -3.58 1.82
C ASP A 422 16.24 -3.50 3.34
N ALA A 423 15.19 -3.79 4.11
CA ALA A 423 15.23 -3.68 5.57
C ALA A 423 16.00 -4.83 6.25
N LEU A 424 16.32 -5.91 5.52
CA LEU A 424 17.14 -7.02 6.01
C LEU A 424 18.63 -6.72 5.84
N THR A 425 19.05 -6.27 4.64
CA THR A 425 20.46 -5.97 4.36
C THR A 425 20.86 -4.53 4.71
N CYS A 426 19.88 -3.65 4.96
CA CYS A 426 20.06 -2.20 5.14
C CYS A 426 20.67 -1.49 3.90
N GLU A 427 20.38 -2.00 2.70
CA GLU A 427 20.91 -1.49 1.43
C GLU A 427 19.85 -0.80 0.57
N LEU A 428 20.30 0.12 -0.29
CA LEU A 428 19.49 0.60 -1.41
C LEU A 428 19.76 -0.26 -2.64
N VAL A 429 18.72 -0.95 -3.13
CA VAL A 429 18.80 -1.84 -4.29
C VAL A 429 17.81 -1.40 -5.39
N PRO A 430 18.11 -1.60 -6.68
CA PRO A 430 17.14 -1.36 -7.75
C PRO A 430 15.87 -2.17 -7.52
N ALA A 431 14.68 -1.61 -7.76
CA ALA A 431 13.41 -2.27 -7.44
C ALA A 431 13.28 -3.68 -8.07
N ARG A 432 13.75 -3.85 -9.32
CA ARG A 432 13.80 -5.16 -10.00
C ARG A 432 14.67 -6.20 -9.28
N VAL A 433 15.72 -5.78 -8.58
CA VAL A 433 16.56 -6.68 -7.76
C VAL A 433 15.83 -7.08 -6.49
N ALA A 434 15.13 -6.15 -5.83
CA ALA A 434 14.30 -6.46 -4.65
C ALA A 434 13.15 -7.44 -5.00
N VAL A 435 12.46 -7.22 -6.12
CA VAL A 435 11.42 -8.17 -6.60
C VAL A 435 12.02 -9.54 -6.93
N ARG A 436 13.21 -9.62 -7.55
CA ARG A 436 13.88 -10.90 -7.79
C ARG A 436 14.37 -11.59 -6.50
N ARG A 437 14.76 -10.83 -5.47
CA ARG A 437 15.03 -11.37 -4.12
C ARG A 437 13.75 -11.95 -3.49
N LEU A 438 12.61 -11.24 -3.60
CA LEU A 438 11.31 -11.76 -3.15
C LEU A 438 10.91 -13.03 -3.92
N LEU A 439 11.10 -13.08 -5.24
CA LEU A 439 10.81 -14.30 -6.02
C LEU A 439 11.68 -15.48 -5.58
N ALA A 440 12.99 -15.28 -5.38
CA ALA A 440 13.90 -16.34 -4.92
C ALA A 440 13.57 -16.85 -3.51
N GLU A 441 13.01 -16.00 -2.64
CA GLU A 441 12.56 -16.36 -1.29
C GLU A 441 11.37 -17.33 -1.29
N ILE A 442 10.54 -17.28 -2.35
CA ILE A 442 9.29 -18.04 -2.48
C ILE A 442 9.31 -19.05 -3.65
N GLU A 443 10.46 -19.21 -4.29
CA GLU A 443 10.64 -19.93 -5.55
C GLU A 443 10.28 -21.42 -5.45
N ASP A 444 10.68 -22.08 -4.36
CA ASP A 444 10.38 -23.50 -4.14
C ASP A 444 8.88 -23.72 -3.85
N ASP A 445 8.26 -22.89 -3.01
CA ASP A 445 6.82 -22.97 -2.72
C ASP A 445 5.96 -22.73 -3.97
N LEU A 446 6.34 -21.77 -4.82
CA LEU A 446 5.66 -21.56 -6.10
C LEU A 446 5.83 -22.74 -7.07
N ARG A 447 6.93 -23.51 -6.99
CA ARG A 447 7.12 -24.71 -7.80
C ARG A 447 6.30 -25.89 -7.28
N ASP A 448 6.27 -26.09 -5.97
CA ASP A 448 5.51 -27.16 -5.33
C ASP A 448 3.98 -27.05 -5.57
N HIS A 449 3.51 -25.86 -5.99
CA HIS A 449 2.12 -25.58 -6.36
C HIS A 449 1.88 -25.34 -7.86
N ASP A 450 2.87 -25.55 -8.73
CA ASP A 450 2.84 -25.25 -10.17
C ASP A 450 2.55 -23.75 -10.53
N GLU A 451 2.70 -22.83 -9.56
CA GLU A 451 2.42 -21.39 -9.68
C GLU A 451 3.64 -20.58 -10.19
N TRP A 452 4.86 -21.16 -10.23
CA TRP A 452 6.10 -20.44 -10.59
C TRP A 452 6.07 -19.78 -11.98
N SER A 453 5.70 -20.53 -13.01
CA SER A 453 5.76 -20.07 -14.41
C SER A 453 4.82 -18.87 -14.65
N ILE A 454 3.59 -18.93 -14.13
CA ILE A 454 2.62 -17.85 -14.24
C ILE A 454 3.06 -16.60 -13.45
N VAL A 455 3.62 -16.76 -12.25
CA VAL A 455 4.13 -15.63 -11.46
C VAL A 455 5.31 -14.93 -12.16
N VAL A 456 6.28 -15.69 -12.69
CA VAL A 456 7.42 -15.11 -13.43
C VAL A 456 6.96 -14.36 -14.68
N GLU A 457 6.02 -14.93 -15.44
CA GLU A 457 5.46 -14.29 -16.63
C GLU A 457 4.75 -12.97 -16.27
N LEU A 458 3.91 -12.98 -15.23
CA LEU A 458 3.22 -11.79 -14.72
C LEU A 458 4.19 -10.71 -14.24
N VAL A 459 5.29 -11.08 -13.57
CA VAL A 459 6.34 -10.14 -13.15
C VAL A 459 7.05 -9.51 -14.34
N GLU A 460 7.44 -10.30 -15.36
CA GLU A 460 8.10 -9.74 -16.54
C GLU A 460 7.12 -8.90 -17.39
N ARG A 461 5.82 -9.26 -17.46
CA ARG A 461 4.76 -8.41 -18.03
C ARG A 461 4.64 -7.07 -17.28
N LEU A 462 4.55 -7.09 -15.94
CA LEU A 462 4.54 -5.88 -15.11
C LEU A 462 5.81 -5.04 -15.27
N PHE A 463 6.96 -5.67 -15.41
CA PHE A 463 8.24 -5.00 -15.65
C PHE A 463 8.33 -4.32 -17.02
N VAL A 464 7.81 -4.92 -18.09
CA VAL A 464 7.78 -4.32 -19.43
C VAL A 464 6.73 -3.21 -19.49
N ARG A 465 5.52 -3.49 -18.99
CA ARG A 465 4.37 -2.57 -19.06
C ARG A 465 4.48 -1.42 -18.06
N GLY A 466 5.03 -1.64 -16.87
CA GLY A 466 5.00 -0.73 -15.72
C GLY A 466 3.67 -0.77 -14.95
N THR A 467 3.69 -0.33 -13.69
CA THR A 467 2.50 -0.25 -12.83
C THR A 467 1.51 0.78 -13.38
N SER A 468 0.28 0.80 -12.84
CA SER A 468 -0.74 1.79 -13.22
C SER A 468 -0.21 3.23 -13.07
N ALA A 469 0.52 3.54 -11.99
CA ALA A 469 1.13 4.87 -11.81
C ALA A 469 2.05 5.29 -12.98
N THR A 470 2.90 4.38 -13.46
CA THR A 470 3.79 4.65 -14.61
C THR A 470 3.01 4.78 -15.93
N ARG A 471 1.86 4.09 -16.08
CA ARG A 471 0.99 4.23 -17.27
C ARG A 471 0.19 5.53 -17.25
N GLN A 472 -0.33 5.92 -16.09
CA GLN A 472 -1.01 7.20 -15.87
C GLN A 472 -0.07 8.36 -16.16
N ARG A 473 1.17 8.35 -15.63
CA ARG A 473 2.19 9.37 -15.92
C ARG A 473 2.51 9.49 -17.41
N ARG A 474 2.72 8.37 -18.12
CA ARG A 474 2.94 8.39 -19.57
C ARG A 474 1.74 8.96 -20.33
N THR A 475 0.52 8.64 -19.90
CA THR A 475 -0.71 9.17 -20.51
C THR A 475 -0.80 10.69 -20.30
N TRP A 476 -0.58 11.18 -19.08
CA TRP A 476 -0.53 12.61 -18.78
C TRP A 476 0.57 13.34 -19.56
N GLN A 477 1.80 12.81 -19.59
CA GLN A 477 2.92 13.40 -20.33
C GLN A 477 2.67 13.47 -21.85
N GLY A 478 1.97 12.48 -22.42
CA GLY A 478 1.65 12.44 -23.84
C GLY A 478 0.44 13.30 -24.27
N THR A 479 -0.44 13.68 -23.34
CA THR A 479 -1.73 14.33 -23.65
C THR A 479 -1.94 15.69 -22.99
N GLY A 480 -1.39 15.91 -21.81
CA GLY A 480 -1.71 17.07 -20.96
C GLY A 480 -3.17 17.10 -20.48
N ASP A 481 -3.90 15.99 -20.52
CA ASP A 481 -5.32 15.92 -20.16
C ASP A 481 -5.60 14.83 -19.09
N TRP A 482 -6.15 15.26 -17.95
CA TRP A 482 -6.51 14.39 -16.85
C TRP A 482 -7.69 13.46 -17.19
N ARG A 483 -8.58 13.89 -18.09
CA ARG A 483 -9.71 13.07 -18.55
C ARG A 483 -9.21 11.89 -19.38
N GLN A 484 -8.14 12.04 -20.15
CA GLN A 484 -7.50 10.93 -20.86
C GLN A 484 -6.83 9.93 -19.91
N VAL A 485 -6.28 10.40 -18.78
CA VAL A 485 -5.76 9.53 -17.72
C VAL A 485 -6.89 8.71 -17.10
N ALA A 486 -7.98 9.36 -16.67
CA ALA A 486 -9.13 8.68 -16.07
C ALA A 486 -9.84 7.74 -17.06
N ALA A 487 -10.07 8.17 -18.30
CA ALA A 487 -10.64 7.34 -19.37
C ALA A 487 -9.81 6.08 -19.65
N ARG A 488 -8.47 6.18 -19.55
CA ARG A 488 -7.59 5.02 -19.63
C ARG A 488 -7.78 4.06 -18.44
N ILE A 489 -7.83 4.59 -17.21
CA ILE A 489 -8.03 3.77 -16.00
C ILE A 489 -9.37 3.04 -16.06
N VAL A 490 -10.46 3.73 -16.42
CA VAL A 490 -11.79 3.10 -16.56
C VAL A 490 -11.75 1.99 -17.61
N ARG A 491 -11.22 2.27 -18.81
CA ARG A 491 -11.14 1.27 -19.89
C ARG A 491 -10.30 0.06 -19.52
N GLU A 492 -9.13 0.24 -18.90
CA GLU A 492 -8.29 -0.88 -18.44
C GLU A 492 -8.94 -1.64 -17.27
N GLY A 493 -9.58 -0.93 -16.33
CA GLY A 493 -10.26 -1.51 -15.17
C GLY A 493 -11.44 -2.42 -15.53
N THR A 494 -12.15 -2.10 -16.61
CA THR A 494 -13.28 -2.88 -17.14
C THR A 494 -12.92 -3.74 -18.36
N ALA A 495 -11.64 -3.85 -18.74
CA ALA A 495 -11.20 -4.74 -19.81
C ALA A 495 -11.06 -6.18 -19.28
N LEU A 496 -12.18 -6.90 -19.23
CA LEU A 496 -12.28 -8.25 -18.66
C LEU A 496 -11.97 -9.36 -19.67
N GLU A 497 -11.28 -9.06 -20.77
CA GLU A 497 -11.02 -10.03 -21.85
C GLU A 497 -10.03 -11.13 -21.43
N SER A 498 -10.31 -12.35 -21.89
CA SER A 498 -9.51 -13.54 -21.65
C SER A 498 -8.21 -13.52 -22.46
N GLY A 499 -7.09 -13.33 -21.77
CA GLY A 499 -5.74 -13.70 -22.23
C GLY A 499 -5.30 -14.97 -21.53
#